data_AF-A0A812ZFJ4-F1
#
_entry.id   AF-A0A812ZFJ4-F1
#
_cell.length_a   1.000
_cell.length_b   1.000
_cell.length_c   1.000
_cell.angle_alpha   90.00
_cell.angle_beta   90.00
_cell.angle_gamma   90.00
#
_symmetry.space_group_name_H-M   'P 1'
#
loop_
_entity.id
_entity.type
_entity.pdbx_description
1 polymer ?
#
loop_
_entity_poly.entity_id
_entity_poly.type
_entity_poly.pdbx_seq_one_letter_code
_entity_poly.pdbx_strand_id
1 'polypeptide(L)'
;MESLSIADEIRAIANTDLLISAHSAALSWMMALPPCAQVLEICAAGNYQFINYAKLAGVEHHCAGPHIAWGTKGFTAPVDDMVKQARDAKARRDKCLKEM
;
A
#
# COMPACT_ATOMS: atom_id res chain seq x y z
N MET A 1 -23.96 1.18 9.25
CA MET A 1 -22.82 0.88 8.38
C MET A 1 -22.55 -0.60 8.56
N GLU A 2 -22.83 -1.43 7.55
CA GLU A 2 -22.56 -2.87 7.66
C GLU A 2 -21.05 -3.08 7.56
N SER A 3 -20.47 -3.68 8.60
CA SER A 3 -19.10 -4.18 8.58
C SER A 3 -19.06 -5.49 7.82
N LEU A 4 -18.12 -5.63 6.88
CA LEU A 4 -17.80 -6.91 6.28
C LEU A 4 -17.40 -7.92 7.37
N SER A 5 -17.61 -9.21 7.10
CA SER A 5 -16.97 -10.22 7.93
C SER A 5 -15.47 -10.21 7.68
N ILE A 6 -14.65 -10.63 8.65
CA ILE A 6 -13.19 -10.74 8.47
C ILE A 6 -12.84 -11.62 7.25
N ALA A 7 -13.63 -12.66 6.99
CA ALA A 7 -13.43 -13.51 5.82
C ALA A 7 -13.65 -12.74 4.50
N ASP A 8 -14.63 -11.84 4.46
CA ASP A 8 -14.92 -11.03 3.27
C ASP A 8 -13.90 -9.90 3.09
N GLU A 9 -13.42 -9.31 4.19
CA GLU A 9 -12.30 -8.36 4.15
C GLU A 9 -11.04 -9.02 3.57
N ILE A 10 -10.67 -10.21 4.06
CA ILE A 10 -9.52 -10.96 3.54
C ILE A 10 -9.70 -11.29 2.05
N ARG A 11 -10.89 -11.74 1.63
CA ARG A 11 -11.16 -12.03 0.21
C ARG A 11 -11.01 -10.79 -0.67
N ALA A 12 -11.49 -9.64 -0.21
CA ALA A 12 -11.36 -8.39 -0.94
C ALA A 12 -9.88 -7.99 -1.09
N ILE A 13 -9.11 -8.07 0.00
CA ILE A 13 -7.67 -7.75 0.00
C ILE A 13 -6.88 -8.75 -0.86
N ALA A 14 -7.16 -10.04 -0.78
CA ALA A 14 -6.48 -11.08 -1.56
C ALA A 14 -6.72 -10.94 -3.08
N ASN A 15 -7.73 -10.17 -3.49
CA ASN A 15 -8.01 -9.85 -4.89
C ASN A 15 -7.62 -8.39 -5.25
N THR A 16 -6.74 -7.77 -4.47
CA THR A 16 -6.29 -6.39 -4.67
C THR A 16 -4.91 -6.35 -5.31
N ASP A 17 -4.78 -5.58 -6.39
CA ASP A 17 -3.50 -5.36 -7.08
C ASP A 17 -2.68 -4.22 -6.49
N LEU A 18 -3.36 -3.20 -5.95
CA LEU A 18 -2.76 -2.02 -5.35
C LEU A 18 -3.53 -1.60 -4.09
N LEU A 19 -2.87 -1.62 -2.94
CA LEU A 19 -3.37 -1.08 -1.69
C LEU A 19 -2.89 0.35 -1.49
N ILE A 20 -3.80 1.32 -1.44
CA ILE A 20 -3.47 2.73 -1.19
C ILE A 20 -3.85 3.08 0.25
N SER A 21 -2.90 3.62 1.03
CA SER A 21 -3.14 4.00 2.42
C SER A 21 -2.42 5.29 2.78
N ALA A 22 -3.05 6.12 3.63
CA ALA A 22 -2.47 7.37 4.10
C ALA A 22 -1.46 7.20 5.26
N HIS A 23 -1.23 5.96 5.72
CA HIS A 23 -0.48 5.49 6.90
C HIS A 23 -1.40 4.67 7.83
N SER A 24 -0.82 3.93 8.81
CA SER A 24 -1.50 3.22 9.93
C SER A 24 -1.87 1.75 9.69
N ALA A 25 -2.63 1.18 10.63
CA ALA A 25 -3.03 -0.23 10.73
C ALA A 25 -3.62 -0.83 9.44
N ALA A 26 -4.17 0.00 8.55
CA ALA A 26 -4.65 -0.46 7.23
C ALA A 26 -3.53 -1.12 6.39
N LEU A 27 -2.27 -0.76 6.62
CA LEU A 27 -1.13 -1.38 5.94
C LEU A 27 -0.87 -2.81 6.40
N SER A 28 -1.37 -3.24 7.57
CA SER A 28 -1.24 -4.64 8.01
C SER A 28 -1.89 -5.63 7.04
N TRP A 29 -2.89 -5.19 6.26
CA TRP A 29 -3.52 -5.97 5.20
C TRP A 29 -2.58 -6.37 4.07
N MET A 30 -1.39 -5.75 3.96
CA MET A 30 -0.38 -6.16 2.99
C MET A 30 0.01 -7.65 3.09
N MET A 31 -0.11 -8.24 4.28
CA MET A 31 0.18 -9.66 4.51
C MET A 31 -0.82 -10.60 3.82
N ALA A 32 -2.00 -10.10 3.46
CA ALA A 32 -3.03 -10.84 2.74
C ALA A 32 -3.07 -10.52 1.24
N LEU A 33 -2.19 -9.63 0.76
CA LEU A 33 -2.12 -9.30 -0.66
C LEU A 33 -1.56 -10.48 -1.47
N PRO A 34 -2.00 -10.65 -2.73
CA PRO A 34 -1.46 -11.68 -3.61
C PRO A 34 -0.02 -11.34 -4.05
N PRO A 35 0.74 -12.32 -4.56
CA PRO A 35 2.03 -12.06 -5.20
C PRO A 35 1.96 -10.96 -6.26
N CYS A 36 3.04 -10.19 -6.41
CA CYS A 36 3.15 -9.04 -7.33
C CYS A 36 2.20 -7.86 -7.04
N ALA A 37 1.35 -7.93 -6.02
CA ALA A 37 0.60 -6.78 -5.55
C ALA A 37 1.52 -5.72 -4.96
N GLN A 38 0.98 -4.51 -4.84
CA GLN A 38 1.74 -3.33 -4.45
C GLN A 38 1.04 -2.54 -3.36
N VAL A 39 1.85 -1.83 -2.58
CA VAL A 39 1.39 -0.85 -1.61
C VAL A 39 1.81 0.53 -2.09
N LEU A 40 0.89 1.50 -2.03
CA LEU A 40 1.17 2.92 -2.19
C LEU A 40 0.79 3.65 -0.90
N GLU A 41 1.79 4.04 -0.13
CA GLU A 41 1.63 4.77 1.14
C GLU A 41 1.88 6.27 0.93
N ILE A 42 1.09 7.13 1.58
CA ILE A 42 1.53 8.51 1.85
C ILE A 42 2.56 8.44 2.97
N CYS A 43 3.83 8.67 2.64
CA CYS A 43 4.93 8.32 3.53
C CYS A 43 4.76 8.95 4.90
N ALA A 44 4.75 8.12 5.95
CA ALA A 44 5.00 8.61 7.28
C ALA A 44 6.51 8.67 7.58
N ALA A 45 6.95 9.68 8.33
CA ALA A 45 8.29 9.74 8.89
C ALA A 45 8.35 8.84 10.14
N GLY A 46 9.29 7.89 10.15
CA GLY A 46 9.60 7.09 11.34
C GLY A 46 9.45 5.58 11.14
N ASN A 47 10.36 4.84 11.80
CA ASN A 47 10.38 3.40 12.04
C ASN A 47 10.40 2.43 10.86
N TYR A 48 10.22 2.86 9.61
CA TYR A 48 10.27 2.02 8.39
C TYR A 48 9.48 0.70 8.49
N GLN A 49 8.56 0.61 9.45
CA GLN A 49 7.99 -0.66 9.89
C GLN A 49 7.16 -1.28 8.77
N PHE A 50 6.42 -0.46 8.03
CA PHE A 50 5.58 -0.88 6.93
C PHE A 50 6.39 -1.21 5.66
N ILE A 51 7.53 -0.55 5.45
CA ILE A 51 8.49 -0.96 4.42
C ILE A 51 9.06 -2.35 4.74
N ASN A 52 9.43 -2.58 6.00
CA ASN A 52 9.93 -3.88 6.45
C ASN A 52 8.85 -4.97 6.38
N TYR A 53 7.60 -4.65 6.70
CA TYR A 53 6.48 -5.59 6.57
C TYR A 53 6.17 -5.89 5.11
N ALA A 54 6.25 -4.91 4.21
CA ALA A 54 6.03 -5.14 2.80
C ALA A 54 7.11 -6.06 2.22
N LYS A 55 8.36 -5.85 2.64
CA LYS A 55 9.47 -6.74 2.33
C LYS A 55 9.25 -8.16 2.86
N LEU A 56 8.74 -8.30 4.10
CA LEU A 56 8.41 -9.59 4.69
C LEU A 56 7.28 -10.29 3.94
N ALA A 57 6.25 -9.55 3.53
CA ALA A 57 5.13 -10.04 2.74
C ALA A 57 5.49 -10.31 1.26
N GLY A 58 6.68 -9.92 0.81
CA GLY A 58 7.11 -10.07 -0.58
C GLY A 58 6.36 -9.14 -1.55
N VAL A 59 5.81 -8.02 -1.06
CA VAL A 59 5.10 -7.03 -1.88
C VAL A 59 5.91 -5.75 -2.04
N GLU A 60 5.75 -5.09 -3.19
CA GLU A 60 6.44 -3.85 -3.48
C GLU A 60 5.79 -2.69 -2.70
N HIS A 61 6.61 -1.86 -2.05
CA HIS A 61 6.13 -0.71 -1.28
C HIS A 61 6.61 0.60 -1.90
N HIS A 62 5.67 1.35 -2.46
CA HIS A 62 5.88 2.70 -2.94
C HIS A 62 5.39 3.71 -1.92
N CYS A 63 6.14 4.79 -1.82
CA CYS A 63 5.99 5.78 -0.78
C CYS A 63 5.96 7.14 -1.46
N ALA A 64 4.82 7.82 -1.40
CA ALA A 64 4.57 9.09 -2.08
C ALA A 64 4.47 10.24 -1.06
N GLY A 65 5.04 11.39 -1.40
CA GLY A 65 4.81 12.65 -0.68
C GLY A 65 5.72 12.96 0.50
N PRO A 66 5.41 14.03 1.24
CA PRO A 66 6.23 14.47 2.35
C PRO A 66 6.20 13.41 3.46
N HIS A 67 7.34 13.15 4.10
CA HIS A 67 7.39 12.27 5.27
C HIS A 67 6.58 12.87 6.43
N ILE A 68 5.37 12.37 6.67
CA ILE A 68 4.42 12.83 7.70
C ILE A 68 4.72 12.15 9.04
N ALA A 69 5.02 12.88 10.10
CA ALA A 69 5.31 12.27 11.40
C ALA A 69 4.05 12.11 12.26
N TRP A 70 4.13 11.26 13.29
CA TRP A 70 3.12 11.23 14.33
C TRP A 70 2.97 12.64 14.95
N GLY A 71 1.73 13.14 15.02
CA GLY A 71 1.42 14.49 15.52
C GLY A 71 1.46 15.60 14.46
N THR A 72 1.71 15.29 13.18
CA THR A 72 1.51 16.27 12.09
C THR A 72 0.06 16.73 12.04
N LYS A 73 -0.17 18.05 12.20
CA LYS A 73 -1.52 18.65 12.28
C LYS A 73 -2.22 18.81 10.92
N GLY A 74 -1.47 18.72 9.84
CA GLY A 74 -1.97 18.84 8.48
C GLY A 74 -0.85 18.61 7.46
N PHE A 75 -1.22 18.14 6.29
CA PHE A 75 -0.30 17.93 5.17
C PHE A 75 -1.04 18.18 3.86
N THR A 76 -0.29 18.42 2.79
CA THR A 76 -0.84 18.43 1.42
C THR A 76 -0.44 17.12 0.76
N ALA A 77 -1.43 16.36 0.29
CA ALA A 77 -1.18 15.11 -0.43
C ALA A 77 -0.63 15.41 -1.84
N PRO A 78 0.41 14.67 -2.31
CA PRO A 78 0.94 14.81 -3.66
C PRO A 78 0.07 14.06 -4.67
N VAL A 79 -1.16 14.52 -4.90
CA VAL A 79 -2.17 13.76 -5.68
C VAL A 79 -1.65 13.35 -7.06
N ASP A 80 -0.96 14.23 -7.78
CA ASP A 80 -0.44 13.93 -9.12
C ASP A 80 0.60 12.80 -9.10
N ASP A 81 1.50 12.78 -8.11
CA ASP A 81 2.45 11.69 -7.94
C ASP A 81 1.73 10.40 -7.57
N MET A 82 0.77 10.43 -6.63
CA MET A 82 -0.02 9.24 -6.28
C MET A 82 -0.76 8.65 -7.49
N VAL A 83 -1.37 9.50 -8.33
CA VAL A 83 -2.03 9.08 -9.56
C VAL A 83 -1.04 8.46 -10.53
N LYS A 84 0.15 9.06 -10.69
CA LYS A 84 1.23 8.50 -11.51
C LYS A 84 1.66 7.12 -10.98
N GLN A 85 1.93 7.00 -9.67
CA GLN A 85 2.36 5.74 -9.06
C GLN A 85 1.30 4.64 -9.19
N ALA A 86 0.01 4.99 -9.06
CA ALA A 86 -1.08 4.06 -9.25
C ALA A 86 -1.20 3.58 -10.72
N ARG A 87 -0.99 4.48 -11.70
CA ARG A 87 -0.94 4.09 -13.12
C ARG A 87 0.24 3.17 -13.42
N ASP A 88 1.41 3.51 -12.89
CA ASP A 88 2.64 2.74 -13.09
C ASP A 88 2.59 1.36 -12.38
N ALA A 89 1.79 1.22 -11.32
CA ALA A 89 1.63 -0.02 -10.56
C ALA A 89 1.16 -1.19 -11.44
N LYS A 90 0.28 -0.92 -12.40
CA LYS A 90 -0.15 -1.96 -13.35
C LYS A 90 1.02 -2.51 -14.17
N ALA A 91 1.85 -1.63 -14.72
CA ALA A 91 2.99 -2.03 -15.54
C ALA A 91 4.01 -2.83 -14.72
N ARG A 92 4.28 -2.43 -13.48
CA ARG A 92 5.15 -3.15 -12.55
C ARG A 92 4.59 -4.54 -12.18
N ARG A 93 3.30 -4.62 -11.87
CA ARG A 93 2.60 -5.91 -11.61
C ARG A 93 2.66 -6.83 -12.82
N ASP A 94 2.29 -6.32 -14.01
CA ASP A 94 2.29 -7.10 -15.25
C ASP A 94 3.70 -7.61 -15.59
N LYS A 95 4.75 -6.87 -15.25
CA LYS A 95 6.14 -7.31 -15.37
C LYS A 95 6.47 -8.42 -14.36
N CYS A 96 6.18 -8.22 -13.08
CA CYS A 96 6.42 -9.20 -12.03
C CYS A 96 5.75 -10.55 -12.35
N LEU A 97 4.48 -10.53 -12.79
CA LEU A 97 3.75 -11.75 -13.17
C LEU A 97 4.35 -12.50 -14.37
N LYS A 98 5.11 -11.82 -15.23
CA LYS A 98 5.83 -12.46 -16.34
C LYS A 98 7.17 -13.07 -15.92
N GLU A 99 7.71 -12.62 -14.79
CA GLU A 99 9.00 -13.04 -14.24
C GLU A 99 8.84 -14.11 -13.14
N MET A 100 7.59 -14.42 -12.74
CA MET A 100 7.21 -15.53 -11.86
C MET A 100 7.16 -16.86 -12.60
#